data_AF-A0A7Y0GGA6-F1
#
_entry.id   AF-A0A7Y0GGA6-F1
#
_cell.length_a   1.000
_cell.length_b   1.000
_cell.length_c   1.000
_cell.angle_alpha   90.00
_cell.angle_beta   90.00
_cell.angle_gamma   90.00
#
_symmetry.space_group_name_H-M   'P 1'
#
loop_
_entity.id
_entity.type
_entity.pdbx_description
1 polymer ?
#
loop_
_entity_poly.entity_id
_entity_poly.type
_entity_poly.pdbx_seq_one_letter_code
_entity_poly.pdbx_strand_id
1 'polypeptide(L)'
;MSKPSNVVPAPVSTPLARALDQNETVQETVEQSADELLLINTVLKQEIPGHIQTDAVAQALQQGEELESKIQETADNLAQVNLALEHEIAERVELERELADTKAALAEAQCQPPAQ
;
A
#
# COMPACT_ATOMS: atom_id res chain seq x y z
N MET A 1 -19.15 -36.84 22.71
CA MET A 1 -17.85 -36.17 22.94
C MET A 1 -17.47 -35.47 21.64
N SER A 2 -17.84 -34.20 21.50
CA SER A 2 -17.56 -33.42 20.29
C SER A 2 -16.28 -32.62 20.51
N LYS A 3 -15.26 -32.89 19.70
CA LYS A 3 -14.00 -32.13 19.67
C LYS A 3 -14.30 -30.67 19.28
N PRO A 4 -13.68 -29.67 19.92
CA PRO A 4 -13.72 -28.31 19.38
C PRO A 4 -12.81 -28.26 18.15
N SER A 5 -13.39 -27.93 17.00
CA SER A 5 -12.63 -27.51 15.81
C SER A 5 -11.84 -26.27 16.20
N ASN A 6 -10.51 -26.39 16.16
CA ASN A 6 -9.61 -25.26 16.18
C ASN A 6 -9.83 -24.47 14.89
N VAL A 7 -10.74 -23.51 14.95
CA VAL A 7 -10.94 -22.52 13.89
C VAL A 7 -9.70 -21.64 13.93
N VAL A 8 -8.77 -21.89 13.02
CA VAL A 8 -7.72 -20.92 12.68
C VAL A 8 -8.43 -19.58 12.45
N PRO A 9 -8.16 -18.52 13.22
CA PRO A 9 -8.80 -17.25 12.99
C PRO A 9 -8.40 -16.81 11.59
N ALA A 10 -9.39 -16.64 10.70
CA ALA A 10 -9.18 -15.84 9.51
C ALA A 10 -8.61 -14.49 9.96
N PRO A 11 -7.64 -13.90 9.23
CA PRO A 11 -7.02 -12.66 9.67
C PRO A 11 -8.13 -11.61 9.84
N VAL A 12 -8.36 -11.22 11.08
CA VAL A 12 -9.19 -10.07 11.40
C VAL A 12 -8.59 -8.89 10.63
N SER A 13 -9.35 -8.27 9.75
CA SER A 13 -8.92 -7.10 8.98
C SER A 13 -8.42 -6.03 9.96
N THR A 14 -7.11 -5.97 10.15
CA THR A 14 -6.49 -5.03 11.08
C THR A 14 -6.57 -3.63 10.47
N PRO A 15 -6.57 -2.57 11.29
CA PRO A 15 -6.51 -1.20 10.76
C PRO A 15 -5.35 -1.00 9.77
N LEU A 16 -4.20 -1.67 9.98
CA LEU A 16 -3.06 -1.63 9.07
C LEU A 16 -3.33 -2.34 7.74
N ALA A 17 -3.95 -3.53 7.77
CA ALA A 17 -4.32 -4.23 6.53
C ALA A 17 -5.32 -3.42 5.70
N ARG A 18 -6.26 -2.72 6.35
CA ARG A 18 -7.17 -1.78 5.67
C ARG A 18 -6.42 -0.57 5.10
N ALA A 19 -5.45 -0.02 5.83
CA ALA A 19 -4.66 1.11 5.36
C ALA A 19 -3.78 0.73 4.16
N LEU A 20 -3.28 -0.50 4.11
CA LEU A 20 -2.56 -1.05 2.95
C LEU A 20 -3.49 -1.13 1.73
N ASP A 21 -4.62 -1.83 1.85
CA ASP A 21 -5.63 -1.95 0.78
C ASP A 21 -6.10 -0.59 0.23
N GLN A 22 -6.28 0.39 1.13
CA GLN A 22 -6.60 1.76 0.74
C GLN A 22 -5.47 2.45 -0.02
N ASN A 23 -4.21 2.31 0.42
CA ASN A 23 -3.09 2.92 -0.29
C ASN A 23 -2.81 2.24 -1.63
N GLU A 24 -2.98 0.92 -1.75
CA GLU A 24 -2.90 0.20 -3.02
C GLU A 24 -3.95 0.71 -4.01
N THR A 25 -5.20 0.86 -3.56
CA THR A 25 -6.28 1.42 -4.40
C THR A 25 -5.96 2.85 -4.87
N VAL A 26 -5.42 3.68 -3.97
CA VAL A 26 -5.02 5.05 -4.31
C VAL A 26 -3.84 5.04 -5.29
N GLN A 27 -2.85 4.17 -5.07
CA GLN A 27 -1.70 4.02 -5.97
C GLN A 27 -2.16 3.67 -7.39
N GLU A 28 -3.00 2.64 -7.53
CA GLU A 28 -3.54 2.22 -8.83
C GLU A 28 -4.29 3.37 -9.53
N THR A 29 -5.09 4.11 -8.77
CA THR A 29 -5.83 5.28 -9.30
C THR A 29 -4.88 6.38 -9.78
N VAL A 30 -3.79 6.64 -9.04
CA VAL A 30 -2.78 7.65 -9.38
C VAL A 30 -1.99 7.22 -10.63
N GLU A 31 -1.58 5.96 -10.72
CA GLU A 31 -0.91 5.40 -11.89
C GLU A 31 -1.79 5.48 -13.14
N GLN A 32 -3.06 5.07 -13.03
CA GLN A 32 -4.01 5.19 -14.14
C GLN A 32 -4.19 6.65 -14.58
N SER A 33 -4.27 7.59 -13.64
CA SER A 33 -4.38 9.01 -13.94
C SER A 33 -3.14 9.55 -14.67
N ALA A 34 -1.95 9.05 -14.32
CA ALA A 34 -0.69 9.41 -15.00
C ALA A 34 -0.70 8.92 -16.46
N ASP A 35 -1.09 7.67 -16.68
CA ASP A 35 -1.17 7.06 -18.01
C ASP A 35 -2.17 7.78 -18.91
N GLU A 36 -3.34 8.13 -18.37
CA GLU A 36 -4.36 8.90 -19.08
C GLU A 36 -3.85 10.29 -19.47
N LEU A 37 -3.16 10.99 -18.55
CA LEU A 37 -2.59 12.30 -18.83
C LEU A 37 -1.48 12.24 -19.90
N LEU A 38 -0.59 11.24 -19.80
CA LEU A 38 0.46 10.99 -20.78
C LEU A 38 -0.13 10.73 -22.17
N LEU A 39 -1.20 9.93 -22.25
CA LEU A 39 -1.90 9.66 -23.50
C LEU A 39 -2.49 10.94 -24.09
N ILE A 40 -3.18 11.74 -23.29
CA ILE A 40 -3.76 13.02 -23.71
C ILE A 40 -2.67 13.96 -24.24
N ASN A 41 -1.58 14.13 -23.50
CA ASN A 41 -0.47 15.00 -23.86
C ASN A 41 0.21 14.52 -25.17
N THR A 42 0.38 13.21 -25.31
CA THR A 42 0.92 12.58 -26.52
C THR A 42 0.03 12.80 -27.75
N VAL A 43 -1.30 12.71 -27.60
CA VAL A 43 -2.25 13.00 -28.69
C VAL A 43 -2.24 14.49 -29.03
N LEU A 44 -2.26 15.38 -28.03
CA LEU A 44 -2.24 16.83 -28.27
C LEU A 44 -0.96 17.28 -29.00
N LYS A 45 0.20 16.72 -28.67
CA LYS A 45 1.47 17.00 -29.38
C LYS A 45 1.45 16.54 -30.84
N GLN A 46 0.74 15.46 -31.14
CA GLN A 46 0.58 14.96 -32.52
C GLN A 46 -0.40 15.84 -33.32
N GLU A 47 -1.54 16.18 -32.72
CA GLU A 47 -2.59 16.98 -33.37
C GLU A 47 -2.22 18.46 -33.49
N ILE A 48 -1.36 18.97 -32.59
CA ILE A 48 -0.88 20.34 -32.60
C ILE A 48 0.66 20.34 -32.65
N PRO A 49 1.25 20.11 -33.83
CA PRO A 49 2.69 20.16 -34.00
C PRO A 49 3.25 21.53 -33.63
N GLY A 50 4.49 21.58 -33.13
CA GLY A 50 5.09 22.81 -32.60
C GLY A 50 5.11 24.01 -33.55
N HIS A 51 5.06 23.81 -34.87
CA HIS A 51 5.01 24.90 -35.85
C HIS A 51 3.65 25.60 -35.96
N ILE A 52 2.57 25.02 -35.40
CA ILE A 52 1.25 25.63 -35.30
C ILE A 52 0.81 25.86 -33.84
N GLN A 53 1.64 25.50 -32.86
CA GLN A 53 1.35 25.79 -31.46
C GLN A 53 1.38 27.29 -31.20
N THR A 54 0.40 27.77 -30.45
CA THR A 54 0.49 29.08 -29.81
C THR A 54 1.31 28.96 -28.54
N ASP A 55 1.89 30.06 -28.07
CA ASP A 55 2.69 30.09 -26.83
C ASP A 55 1.89 29.53 -25.63
N ALA A 56 0.58 29.79 -25.58
CA ALA A 56 -0.30 29.26 -24.54
C ALA A 56 -0.45 27.73 -24.58
N VAL A 57 -0.51 27.14 -25.79
CA VAL A 57 -0.57 25.68 -25.94
C VAL A 57 0.76 25.05 -25.56
N ALA A 58 1.88 25.64 -25.99
CA ALA A 58 3.21 25.16 -25.60
C ALA A 58 3.40 25.17 -24.07
N GLN A 59 2.96 26.25 -23.41
CA GLN A 59 3.00 26.35 -21.95
C GLN A 59 2.10 25.30 -21.27
N ALA A 60 0.90 25.07 -21.80
CA ALA A 60 -0.02 24.06 -21.25
C ALA A 60 0.54 22.64 -21.37
N LEU A 61 1.20 22.31 -22.49
CA LEU A 61 1.84 21.00 -22.68
C LEU A 61 3.03 20.80 -21.73
N GLN A 62 3.84 21.85 -21.53
CA GLN A 62 4.93 21.81 -20.54
C GLN A 62 4.39 21.62 -19.12
N GLN A 63 3.33 22.34 -18.74
CA GLN A 63 2.68 22.15 -17.43
C GLN A 63 2.09 20.74 -17.28
N GLY A 64 1.57 20.16 -18.37
CA GLY A 64 1.14 18.77 -18.43
C GLY A 64 2.28 17.79 -18.12
N GLU A 65 3.43 17.96 -18.76
CA GLU A 65 4.63 17.13 -18.49
C GLU A 65 5.12 17.26 -17.04
N GLU A 66 5.14 18.49 -16.52
CA GLU A 66 5.51 18.72 -15.11
C GLU A 66 4.51 18.07 -14.13
N LEU A 67 3.23 18.03 -14.50
CA LEU A 67 2.19 17.37 -13.71
C LEU A 67 2.34 15.84 -13.78
N GLU A 68 2.58 15.27 -14.97
CA GLU A 68 2.88 13.84 -15.16
C GLU A 68 4.04 13.40 -14.26
N SER A 69 5.14 14.16 -14.24
CA SER A 69 6.29 13.85 -13.39
C SER A 69 5.94 13.84 -11.90
N LYS A 70 5.10 14.76 -11.43
CA LYS A 70 4.67 14.83 -10.02
C LYS A 70 3.72 13.70 -9.66
N ILE A 71 2.83 13.31 -10.58
CA ILE A 71 1.92 12.18 -10.38
C ILE A 71 2.73 10.89 -10.28
N GLN A 72 3.74 10.70 -11.14
CA GLN A 72 4.64 9.55 -11.07
C GLN A 72 5.41 9.49 -9.75
N GLU A 73 5.99 10.62 -9.31
CA GLU A 73 6.66 10.70 -8.00
C GLU A 73 5.70 10.35 -6.85
N THR A 74 4.43 10.76 -6.96
CA THR A 74 3.41 10.42 -5.97
C THR A 74 3.10 8.92 -5.95
N ALA A 75 2.99 8.28 -7.12
CA ALA A 75 2.83 6.83 -7.22
C ALA A 75 4.01 6.08 -6.60
N ASP A 76 5.25 6.50 -6.89
CA ASP A 76 6.47 5.90 -6.34
C ASP A 76 6.50 6.02 -4.80
N ASN A 77 6.08 7.17 -4.26
CA ASN A 77 5.99 7.38 -2.82
C ASN A 77 4.91 6.50 -2.18
N LEU A 78 3.76 6.32 -2.83
CA LEU A 78 2.71 5.41 -2.35
C LEU A 78 3.20 3.95 -2.34
N ALA A 79 3.94 3.53 -3.36
CA ALA A 79 4.57 2.21 -3.40
C ALA A 79 5.50 1.98 -2.20
N GLN A 80 6.30 2.97 -1.81
CA GLN A 80 7.15 2.89 -0.62
C GLN A 80 6.34 2.78 0.67
N VAL A 81 5.22 3.50 0.77
CA VAL A 81 4.32 3.40 1.93
C VAL A 81 3.70 2.00 2.01
N ASN A 82 3.28 1.43 0.88
CA ASN A 82 2.74 0.07 0.82
C ASN A 82 3.75 -0.96 1.31
N LEU A 83 5.01 -0.90 0.83
CA LEU A 83 6.09 -1.77 1.30
C LEU A 83 6.34 -1.64 2.82
N ALA A 84 6.28 -0.41 3.35
CA ALA A 84 6.44 -0.19 4.79
C ALA A 84 5.27 -0.77 5.60
N LEU A 85 4.04 -0.65 5.10
CA LEU A 85 2.86 -1.21 5.74
C LEU A 85 2.87 -2.75 5.72
N GLU A 86 3.26 -3.37 4.61
CA GLU A 86 3.45 -4.81 4.51
C GLU A 86 4.46 -5.33 5.53
N HIS A 87 5.61 -4.65 5.64
CA HIS A 87 6.63 -5.00 6.62
C HIS A 87 6.11 -4.92 8.06
N GLU A 88 5.46 -3.81 8.42
CA GLU A 88 4.91 -3.62 9.77
C GLU A 88 3.81 -4.65 10.11
N ILE A 89 2.98 -5.02 9.13
CA ILE A 89 1.97 -6.07 9.31
C ILE A 89 2.65 -7.41 9.60
N ALA A 90 3.68 -7.78 8.83
CA ALA A 90 4.42 -9.01 9.04
C ALA A 90 5.10 -9.05 10.41
N GLU A 91 5.76 -7.95 10.80
CA GLU A 91 6.42 -7.81 12.11
C GLU A 91 5.41 -7.96 13.26
N ARG A 92 4.24 -7.34 13.16
CA ARG A 92 3.19 -7.46 14.19
C ARG A 92 2.66 -8.88 14.33
N VAL A 93 2.46 -9.59 13.22
CA VAL A 93 2.00 -10.98 13.26
C VAL A 93 3.01 -11.85 14.00
N GLU A 94 4.31 -11.66 13.76
CA GLU A 94 5.35 -12.41 14.47
C GLU A 94 5.40 -12.06 15.96
N LEU A 95 5.36 -10.77 16.30
CA LEU A 95 5.34 -10.32 17.71
C LEU A 95 4.10 -10.81 18.48
N GLU A 96 2.93 -10.80 17.84
CA GLU A 96 1.70 -11.32 18.45
C GLU A 96 1.78 -12.83 18.71
N ARG A 97 2.45 -13.58 17.82
CA ARG A 97 2.72 -15.00 18.01
C ARG A 97 3.69 -15.24 19.17
N GLU A 98 4.83 -14.55 19.21
CA GLU A 98 5.79 -14.66 20.31
C GLU A 98 5.15 -14.29 21.65
N LEU A 99 4.29 -13.27 21.67
CA LEU A 99 3.55 -12.86 22.86
C LEU A 99 2.56 -13.94 23.32
N ALA A 100 1.90 -14.64 22.39
CA ALA A 100 1.01 -15.75 22.72
C ALA A 100 1.79 -16.93 23.32
N ASP A 101 2.92 -17.31 22.72
CA ASP A 101 3.76 -18.41 23.17
C ASP A 101 4.35 -18.13 24.57
N THR A 102 4.85 -16.92 24.79
CA THR A 102 5.39 -16.50 26.10
C THR A 102 4.32 -16.46 27.19
N LYS A 103 3.11 -15.98 26.87
CA LYS A 103 1.97 -16.01 27.80
C LYS A 103 1.55 -17.44 28.17
N ALA A 104 1.56 -18.36 27.20
CA ALA A 104 1.25 -19.76 27.45
C ALA A 104 2.29 -20.41 28.36
N ALA A 105 3.59 -20.25 28.04
CA ALA A 105 4.68 -20.77 28.87
C ALA A 105 4.67 -20.20 30.30
N LEU A 106 4.35 -18.91 30.45
CA LEU A 106 4.22 -18.28 31.76
C LEU A 106 3.05 -18.87 32.56
N ALA A 107 1.90 -19.11 31.92
CA ALA A 107 0.76 -19.74 32.56
C ALA A 107 1.08 -21.18 33.01
N GLU A 108 1.79 -21.95 32.19
CA GLU A 108 2.26 -23.31 32.55
C GLU A 108 3.20 -23.28 33.76
N ALA A 109 4.19 -22.38 33.77
CA ALA A 109 5.13 -22.24 34.88
C ALA A 109 4.44 -21.82 36.19
N GLN A 110 3.40 -20.99 36.12
CA GLN A 110 2.61 -20.59 37.29
C GLN A 110 1.68 -21.71 37.80
N CYS A 111 1.30 -22.65 36.93
CA CYS A 111 0.49 -23.82 37.31
C CYS A 111 1.34 -25.00 37.82
N GLN A 112 2.67 -24.97 37.69
CA GLN A 112 3.55 -26.00 38.26
C GLN A 112 3.79 -25.74 39.76
N PRO A 113 3.41 -26.66 40.67
CA PRO A 113 3.74 -26.55 42.08
C PRO A 113 5.26 -26.68 42.27
N PRO A 114 5.85 -26.04 43.31
CA PRO A 114 7.28 -26.13 43.56
C PRO A 114 7.68 -27.60 43.75
N ALA A 115 8.72 -28.03 43.04
CA ALA A 115 9.32 -29.34 43.21
C ALA A 115 9.84 -29.45 44.65
N GLN A 116 9.39 -30.50 45.36
CA GLN A 116 9.81 -30.84 46.73
C GLN A 116 11.25 -31.38 46.76
#